data_AF-A0A382G659-F1
#
_entry.id   AF-A0A382G659-F1
#
_cell.length_a   1.000
_cell.length_b   1.000
_cell.length_c   1.000
_cell.angle_alpha   90.00
_cell.angle_beta   90.00
_cell.angle_gamma   90.00
#
_symmetry.space_group_name_H-M   'P 1'
#
loop_
_entity.id
_entity.type
_entity.pdbx_description
1 polymer ?
#
loop_
_entity_poly.entity_id
_entity_poly.type
_entity_poly.pdbx_seq_one_letter_code
_entity_poly.pdbx_strand_id
1 'polypeptide(L)'
;MLTRLNFTVLFSSVFFLSSHALAVGKPVSQEKIKTSIVKGAKFLYQSQNATGWWSDSGLPALTGLTLVALEMADAKKLVAKYESERRRAYDYLTSLAKPDGSIHDGRLINYNTACSLMALSMANETRYRPLIEKARAYIAA
;
A
#
# COMPACT_ATOMS: atom_id res chain seq x y z
N MET A 1 34.21 48.83 -42.02
CA MET A 1 32.89 48.18 -42.17
C MET A 1 32.77 47.16 -41.04
N LEU A 2 32.36 47.59 -39.84
CA LEU A 2 32.23 46.74 -38.65
C LEU A 2 30.74 46.67 -38.29
N THR A 3 30.18 45.48 -38.39
CA THR A 3 28.80 45.14 -38.03
C THR A 3 28.59 45.35 -36.53
N ARG A 4 27.64 46.21 -36.16
CA ARG A 4 27.22 46.42 -34.78
C ARG A 4 26.46 45.18 -34.30
N LEU A 5 27.10 44.36 -33.47
CA LEU A 5 26.47 43.26 -32.79
C LEU A 5 25.55 43.82 -31.70
N ASN A 6 24.24 43.61 -31.83
CA ASN A 6 23.22 44.10 -30.89
C ASN A 6 23.42 43.46 -29.51
N PHE A 7 23.94 44.25 -28.56
CA PHE A 7 24.18 43.88 -27.16
C PHE A 7 22.92 43.39 -26.41
N THR A 8 21.73 43.65 -26.95
CA THR A 8 20.44 43.28 -26.34
C THR A 8 20.19 41.77 -26.31
N VAL A 9 20.78 40.99 -27.22
CA VAL A 9 20.52 39.54 -27.32
C VAL A 9 21.39 38.71 -26.36
N LEU A 10 22.53 39.25 -25.92
CA LEU A 10 23.46 38.54 -25.01
C LEU A 10 22.99 38.59 -23.55
N PHE A 11 22.23 39.61 -23.15
CA PHE A 11 21.74 39.75 -21.78
C PHE A 11 20.51 38.86 -21.48
N SER A 12 19.67 38.57 -22.48
CA SER A 12 18.50 37.70 -22.32
C SER A 12 18.85 36.22 -22.22
N SER A 13 20.00 35.81 -22.77
CA SER A 13 20.47 34.41 -22.74
C SER A 13 21.15 34.03 -21.41
N VAL A 14 21.72 34.99 -20.67
CA VAL A 14 22.31 34.74 -19.34
C VAL A 14 21.24 34.60 -18.25
N PHE A 15 20.09 35.27 -18.37
CA PHE A 15 19.00 35.17 -17.39
C PHE A 15 18.20 33.86 -17.47
N PHE A 16 18.25 33.16 -18.61
CA PHE A 16 17.56 31.87 -18.77
C PHE A 16 18.37 30.66 -18.27
N LEU A 17 19.68 30.79 -18.06
CA LEU A 17 20.53 29.68 -17.61
C LEU A 17 20.69 29.56 -16.09
N SER A 18 20.26 30.53 -15.30
CA SER A 18 20.51 30.54 -13.84
C SER A 18 19.48 29.78 -12.99
N SER A 19 18.36 29.34 -13.55
CA SER A 19 17.30 28.65 -12.79
C SER A 19 17.37 27.12 -12.83
N HIS A 20 18.35 26.54 -13.54
CA HIS A 20 18.60 25.10 -13.53
C HIS A 20 19.78 24.73 -12.62
N ALA A 21 19.97 25.47 -11.52
CA ALA A 21 20.64 24.88 -10.38
C ALA A 21 19.84 23.63 -10.03
N LEU A 22 20.43 22.46 -10.31
CA LEU A 22 19.87 21.15 -10.01
C LEU A 22 19.17 21.23 -8.64
N ALA A 23 17.85 21.20 -8.64
CA ALA A 23 17.06 21.10 -7.43
C ALA A 23 17.33 19.70 -6.85
N VAL A 24 18.50 19.53 -6.22
CA VAL A 24 18.79 18.39 -5.37
C VAL A 24 17.76 18.51 -4.25
N GLY A 25 16.69 17.73 -4.35
CA GLY A 25 15.63 17.71 -3.37
C GLY A 25 16.25 17.54 -1.99
N LYS A 26 15.89 18.40 -1.03
CA LYS A 26 16.40 18.28 0.34
C LYS A 26 16.15 16.84 0.83
N PRO A 27 17.16 16.14 1.35
CA PRO A 27 16.96 14.78 1.83
C PRO A 27 15.88 14.78 2.93
N VAL A 28 14.87 13.92 2.76
CA VAL A 28 13.86 13.71 3.80
C VAL A 28 14.47 12.88 4.92
N SER A 29 14.30 13.30 6.17
CA SER A 29 14.81 12.51 7.30
C SER A 29 14.02 11.22 7.47
N GLN A 30 14.70 10.15 7.90
CA GLN A 30 14.08 8.86 8.21
C GLN A 30 12.93 9.01 9.22
N GLU A 31 13.06 9.94 10.17
CA GLU A 31 12.00 10.23 11.14
C GLU A 31 10.73 10.80 10.51
N LYS A 32 10.87 11.70 9.52
CA LYS A 32 9.73 12.23 8.77
C LYS A 32 9.02 11.15 7.94
N ILE A 33 9.79 10.21 7.38
CA ILE A 33 9.25 9.06 6.66
C ILE A 33 8.45 8.17 7.62
N LYS A 34 9.03 7.77 8.75
CA LYS A 34 8.35 6.95 9.77
C LYS A 34 7.08 7.61 10.30
N THR A 35 7.14 8.91 10.59
CA THR A 35 5.98 9.69 11.03
C THR A 35 4.86 9.67 9.98
N SER A 36 5.21 9.78 8.69
CA SER A 36 4.25 9.73 7.58
C SER A 36 3.61 8.35 7.42
N ILE A 37 4.40 7.27 7.57
CA ILE A 37 3.91 5.88 7.57
C ILE A 37 2.92 5.67 8.72
N VAL A 38 3.26 6.09 9.94
CA VAL A 38 2.38 5.98 11.12
C VAL A 38 1.07 6.75 10.91
N LYS A 39 1.13 7.93 10.28
CA LYS A 39 -0.06 8.71 9.93
C LYS A 39 -0.96 7.96 8.93
N GLY A 40 -0.36 7.35 7.90
CA GLY A 40 -1.08 6.51 6.93
C GLY A 40 -1.73 5.29 7.58
N ALA A 41 -0.98 4.55 8.40
CA ALA A 41 -1.50 3.39 9.13
C ALA A 41 -2.67 3.76 10.05
N LYS A 42 -2.57 4.90 10.76
CA LYS A 42 -3.67 5.41 11.58
C LYS A 42 -4.92 5.72 10.73
N PHE A 43 -4.75 6.36 9.59
CA PHE A 43 -5.86 6.64 8.67
C PHE A 43 -6.53 5.34 8.19
N LEU A 44 -5.75 4.32 7.83
CA LEU A 44 -6.29 3.03 7.40
C LEU A 44 -7.15 2.40 8.51
N TYR A 45 -6.66 2.33 9.75
CA TYR A 45 -7.48 1.82 10.86
C TYR A 45 -8.77 2.60 11.07
N GLN A 46 -8.72 3.93 10.95
CA GLN A 46 -9.88 4.80 11.17
C GLN A 46 -10.88 4.81 10.02
N SER A 47 -10.49 4.35 8.83
CA SER A 47 -11.34 4.32 7.62
C SER A 47 -11.89 2.93 7.30
N GLN A 48 -11.62 1.93 8.14
CA GLN A 48 -12.17 0.59 7.97
C GLN A 48 -13.69 0.63 8.04
N ASN A 49 -14.36 -0.11 7.15
CA ASN A 49 -15.78 -0.35 7.29
C ASN A 49 -16.08 -1.11 8.60
N ALA A 50 -17.26 -0.87 9.20
CA ALA A 50 -17.69 -1.56 10.42
C ALA A 50 -17.65 -3.09 10.30
N THR A 51 -17.85 -3.65 9.10
CA THR A 51 -17.77 -5.09 8.85
C THR A 51 -16.39 -5.57 8.40
N GLY A 52 -15.34 -4.78 8.60
CA GLY A 52 -13.94 -5.26 8.55
C GLY A 52 -13.18 -5.03 7.23
N TRP A 53 -13.80 -4.53 6.18
CA TRP A 53 -13.15 -4.34 4.88
C TRP A 53 -12.78 -2.89 4.57
N TRP A 54 -11.92 -2.70 3.58
CA TRP A 54 -11.60 -1.39 2.99
C TRP A 54 -12.03 -1.32 1.52
N SER A 55 -12.43 -0.12 1.11
CA SER A 55 -12.80 0.24 -0.26
C SER A 55 -14.05 -0.47 -0.82
N ASP A 56 -13.94 -1.70 -1.33
CA ASP A 56 -15.02 -2.41 -2.01
C ASP A 56 -15.14 -3.83 -1.42
N SER A 57 -16.31 -4.16 -0.87
CA SER A 57 -16.60 -5.47 -0.26
C SER A 57 -16.62 -6.63 -1.27
N GLY A 58 -16.75 -6.34 -2.57
CA GLY A 58 -16.64 -7.34 -3.63
C GLY A 58 -15.18 -7.62 -4.07
N LEU A 59 -14.20 -6.89 -3.51
CA LEU A 59 -12.79 -6.96 -3.88
C LEU A 59 -11.90 -7.16 -2.62
N PRO A 60 -11.90 -8.37 -2.03
CA PRO A 60 -11.08 -8.67 -0.85
C PRO A 60 -9.58 -8.39 -1.02
N ALA A 61 -9.06 -8.36 -2.25
CA ALA A 61 -7.70 -7.91 -2.53
C ALA A 61 -7.35 -6.56 -1.91
N LEU A 62 -8.26 -5.58 -1.93
CA LEU A 62 -8.01 -4.24 -1.39
C LEU A 62 -7.86 -4.27 0.13
N THR A 63 -8.62 -5.13 0.79
CA THR A 63 -8.47 -5.41 2.22
C THR A 63 -7.17 -6.16 2.51
N GLY A 64 -6.81 -7.15 1.69
CA GLY A 64 -5.55 -7.87 1.78
C GLY A 64 -4.33 -6.95 1.65
N LEU A 65 -4.30 -6.08 0.63
CA LEU A 65 -3.22 -5.11 0.43
C LEU A 65 -3.12 -4.11 1.59
N THR A 66 -4.26 -3.70 2.14
CA THR A 66 -4.29 -2.83 3.33
C THR A 66 -3.66 -3.53 4.54
N LEU A 67 -3.99 -4.79 4.79
CA LEU A 67 -3.36 -5.58 5.86
C LEU A 67 -1.85 -5.74 5.66
N VAL A 68 -1.40 -6.03 4.44
CA VAL A 68 0.04 -6.11 4.12
C VAL A 68 0.73 -4.77 4.42
N ALA A 69 0.16 -3.65 3.98
CA ALA A 69 0.71 -2.32 4.26
C ALA A 69 0.78 -2.01 5.76
N LEU A 70 -0.25 -2.42 6.53
CA LEU A 70 -0.29 -2.25 7.98
C LEU A 70 0.76 -3.10 8.70
N GLU A 71 1.01 -4.32 8.24
CA GLU A 71 2.09 -5.16 8.78
C GLU A 71 3.48 -4.59 8.46
N MET A 72 3.68 -4.09 7.25
CA MET A 72 4.93 -3.48 6.82
C MET A 72 5.22 -2.12 7.47
N ALA A 73 4.19 -1.45 8.03
CA ALA A 73 4.35 -0.14 8.65
C ALA A 73 5.18 -0.14 9.95
N ASP A 74 5.45 -1.32 10.55
CA ASP A 74 6.16 -1.51 11.84
C ASP A 74 5.63 -0.60 12.97
N ALA A 75 4.33 -0.28 12.92
CA ALA A 75 3.68 0.63 13.86
C ALA A 75 3.10 -0.13 15.06
N LYS A 76 3.96 -0.82 15.84
CA LYS A 76 3.56 -1.76 16.93
C LYS A 76 2.52 -1.20 17.91
N LYS A 77 2.64 0.09 18.27
CA LYS A 77 1.66 0.77 19.16
C LYS A 77 0.26 0.85 18.54
N LEU A 78 0.17 1.03 17.22
CA LEU A 78 -1.11 1.02 16.52
C LEU A 78 -1.67 -0.40 16.39
N VAL A 79 -0.82 -1.40 16.16
CA VAL A 79 -1.23 -2.81 16.09
C VAL A 79 -1.95 -3.23 17.37
N ALA A 80 -1.37 -2.95 18.54
CA ALA A 80 -2.02 -3.26 19.83
C ALA A 80 -3.30 -2.45 20.05
N LYS A 81 -3.31 -1.16 19.66
CA LYS A 81 -4.48 -0.29 19.83
C LYS A 81 -5.68 -0.73 18.98
N TYR A 82 -5.44 -1.23 17.78
CA TYR A 82 -6.46 -1.56 16.79
C TYR A 82 -6.56 -3.06 16.53
N GLU A 83 -6.27 -3.90 17.54
CA GLU A 83 -6.34 -5.37 17.40
C GLU A 83 -7.72 -5.83 16.92
N SER A 84 -8.79 -5.15 17.37
CA SER A 84 -10.16 -5.48 16.98
C SER A 84 -10.41 -5.27 15.48
N GLU A 85 -9.93 -4.15 14.92
CA GLU A 85 -10.01 -3.80 13.50
C GLU A 85 -9.24 -4.82 12.67
N ARG A 86 -8.04 -5.17 13.12
CA ARG A 86 -7.20 -6.18 12.46
C ARG A 86 -7.91 -7.52 12.39
N ARG A 87 -8.45 -7.99 13.53
CA ARG A 87 -9.17 -9.26 13.59
C ARG A 87 -10.38 -9.25 12.64
N ARG A 88 -11.20 -8.19 12.64
CA ARG A 88 -12.33 -8.07 11.71
C ARG A 88 -11.91 -8.16 10.24
N ALA A 89 -10.77 -7.58 9.86
CA ALA A 89 -10.29 -7.65 8.49
C ALA A 89 -9.88 -9.06 8.08
N TYR A 90 -9.16 -9.78 8.94
CA TYR A 90 -8.83 -11.17 8.66
C TYR A 90 -10.07 -12.06 8.65
N ASP A 91 -11.00 -11.86 9.57
CA ASP A 91 -12.27 -12.59 9.61
C ASP A 91 -13.06 -12.36 8.30
N TYR A 92 -13.13 -11.12 7.82
CA TYR A 92 -13.70 -10.78 6.51
C TYR A 92 -13.02 -11.56 5.36
N LEU A 93 -11.68 -11.55 5.28
CA LEU A 93 -10.98 -12.31 4.23
C LEU A 93 -11.30 -13.81 4.29
N THR A 94 -11.25 -14.40 5.49
CA THR A 94 -11.52 -15.83 5.66
C THR A 94 -12.96 -16.22 5.38
N SER A 95 -13.92 -15.30 5.59
CA SER A 95 -15.34 -15.54 5.28
C SER A 95 -15.61 -15.71 3.78
N LEU A 96 -14.70 -15.22 2.93
CA LEU A 96 -14.81 -15.29 1.47
C LEU A 96 -14.08 -16.51 0.88
N ALA A 97 -13.43 -17.33 1.72
CA ALA A 97 -12.75 -18.54 1.29
C ALA A 97 -13.74 -19.60 0.75
N LYS A 98 -13.37 -20.25 -0.34
CA LYS A 98 -14.13 -21.35 -0.95
C LYS A 98 -13.51 -22.70 -0.61
N PRO A 99 -14.24 -23.83 -0.81
CA PRO A 99 -13.71 -25.16 -0.51
C PRO A 99 -12.39 -25.50 -1.23
N ASP A 100 -12.19 -24.98 -2.44
CA ASP A 100 -11.01 -25.17 -3.29
C ASP A 100 -9.80 -24.29 -2.89
N GLY A 101 -9.96 -23.39 -1.92
CA GLY A 101 -8.91 -22.48 -1.45
C GLY A 101 -8.91 -21.10 -2.08
N SER A 102 -9.71 -20.86 -3.12
CA SER A 102 -9.87 -19.52 -3.66
C SER A 102 -10.55 -18.59 -2.64
N ILE A 103 -10.23 -17.29 -2.69
CA ILE A 103 -10.78 -16.28 -1.77
C ILE A 103 -11.33 -15.13 -2.59
N HIS A 104 -12.66 -15.05 -2.71
CA HIS A 104 -13.30 -14.05 -3.58
C HIS A 104 -14.81 -13.90 -3.33
N ASP A 105 -15.37 -12.82 -3.88
CA ASP A 105 -16.81 -12.58 -4.01
C ASP A 105 -17.32 -12.72 -5.46
N GLY A 106 -16.55 -13.40 -6.31
CA GLY A 106 -17.01 -13.88 -7.64
C GLY A 106 -16.41 -13.14 -8.83
N ARG A 107 -15.61 -12.10 -8.61
CA ARG A 107 -14.87 -11.37 -9.65
C ARG A 107 -13.37 -11.40 -9.36
N LEU A 108 -12.55 -11.26 -10.40
CA LEU A 108 -11.08 -11.15 -10.30
C LEU A 108 -10.46 -12.20 -9.36
N ILE A 109 -10.88 -13.46 -9.52
CA ILE A 109 -10.68 -14.51 -8.51
C ILE A 109 -9.20 -14.71 -8.17
N ASN A 110 -8.33 -14.81 -9.17
CA ASN A 110 -6.89 -15.00 -8.94
C ASN A 110 -6.25 -13.81 -8.24
N TYR A 111 -6.62 -12.58 -8.63
CA TYR A 111 -6.12 -11.34 -8.00
C TYR A 111 -6.54 -11.26 -6.54
N ASN A 112 -7.82 -11.51 -6.26
CA ASN A 112 -8.39 -11.54 -4.92
C ASN A 112 -7.74 -12.61 -4.02
N THR A 113 -7.55 -13.81 -4.56
CA THR A 113 -6.91 -14.92 -3.84
C THR A 113 -5.45 -14.61 -3.54
N ALA A 114 -4.69 -14.10 -4.51
CA ALA A 114 -3.27 -13.79 -4.34
C ALA A 114 -3.01 -12.71 -3.28
N CYS A 115 -3.75 -11.59 -3.33
CA CYS A 115 -3.60 -10.52 -2.34
C CYS A 115 -4.05 -10.96 -0.94
N SER A 116 -5.11 -11.77 -0.85
CA SER A 116 -5.57 -12.33 0.44
C SER A 116 -4.56 -13.32 1.01
N LEU A 117 -3.97 -14.18 0.18
CA LEU A 117 -2.90 -15.11 0.55
C LEU A 117 -1.68 -14.37 1.12
N MET A 118 -1.26 -13.27 0.50
CA MET A 118 -0.18 -12.43 1.02
C MET A 118 -0.50 -11.92 2.43
N ALA A 119 -1.69 -11.37 2.64
CA ALA A 119 -2.11 -10.85 3.93
C ALA A 119 -2.15 -11.93 5.02
N LEU A 120 -2.74 -13.09 4.72
CA LEU A 120 -2.82 -14.23 5.64
C LEU A 120 -1.43 -14.77 5.98
N SER A 121 -0.50 -14.78 5.02
CA SER A 121 0.89 -15.22 5.23
C SER A 121 1.66 -14.27 6.15
N MET A 122 1.40 -12.96 6.05
CA MET A 122 2.04 -11.94 6.91
C MET A 122 1.53 -11.96 8.36
N ALA A 123 0.30 -12.43 8.59
CA ALA A 123 -0.29 -12.50 9.93
C ALA A 123 0.50 -13.42 10.89
N ASN A 124 1.26 -14.38 10.34
CA ASN A 124 2.04 -15.36 11.09
C ASN A 124 1.22 -16.12 12.16
N GLU A 125 -0.05 -16.38 11.88
CA GLU A 125 -0.95 -17.12 12.77
C GLU A 125 -1.17 -18.57 12.26
N THR A 126 -0.97 -19.56 13.14
CA THR A 126 -1.07 -20.98 12.78
C THR A 126 -2.45 -21.38 12.27
N ARG A 127 -3.52 -20.72 12.75
CA ARG A 127 -4.91 -20.97 12.32
C ARG A 127 -5.14 -20.75 10.82
N TYR A 128 -4.33 -19.91 10.16
CA TYR A 128 -4.49 -19.64 8.72
C TYR A 128 -3.74 -20.63 7.84
N ARG A 129 -2.87 -21.49 8.39
CA ARG A 129 -2.05 -22.42 7.60
C ARG A 129 -2.85 -23.29 6.63
N PRO A 130 -3.96 -23.94 7.03
CA PRO A 130 -4.72 -24.77 6.09
C PRO A 130 -5.28 -23.99 4.90
N LEU A 131 -5.74 -22.75 5.14
CA LEU A 131 -6.24 -21.89 4.06
C LEU A 131 -5.11 -21.37 3.17
N ILE A 132 -3.96 -21.00 3.74
CA ILE A 132 -2.76 -20.59 3.00
C ILE A 132 -2.29 -21.69 2.04
N GLU A 133 -2.27 -22.94 2.49
CA GLU A 133 -1.87 -24.09 1.67
C GLU A 133 -2.83 -24.32 0.51
N LYS A 134 -4.15 -24.28 0.77
CA LYS A 134 -5.17 -24.42 -0.28
C LYS A 134 -5.12 -23.26 -1.28
N ALA A 135 -5.03 -22.02 -0.81
CA ALA A 135 -4.96 -20.83 -1.68
C ALA A 135 -3.69 -20.84 -2.55
N ARG A 136 -2.56 -21.33 -2.02
CA ARG A 136 -1.34 -21.53 -2.81
C ARG A 136 -1.53 -22.60 -3.88
N ALA A 137 -2.15 -23.72 -3.54
CA ALA A 137 -2.46 -24.78 -4.50
C ALA A 137 -3.39 -24.28 -5.61
N TYR A 138 -4.42 -23.50 -5.24
CA TYR A 138 -5.34 -22.87 -6.20
C TYR A 138 -4.62 -21.96 -7.20
N ILE A 139 -3.70 -21.12 -6.75
CA ILE A 139 -2.96 -20.19 -7.62
C ILE A 139 -1.96 -20.92 -8.55
N ALA A 140 -1.43 -22.06 -8.12
CA ALA A 140 -0.42 -22.81 -8.87
C ALA A 140 -1.03 -23.78 -9.91
N ALA A 141 -2.33 -24.06 -9.82
CA ALA A 141 -3.07 -24.90 -10.74
C ALA A 141 -3.41 -24.16 -12.04
#